data_AF-A0A952TFN6-F1
#
_entry.id   AF-A0A952TFN6-F1
#
_cell.length_a   1.000
_cell.length_b   1.000
_cell.length_c   1.000
_cell.angle_alpha   90.00
_cell.angle_beta   90.00
_cell.angle_gamma   90.00
#
_symmetry.space_group_name_H-M   'P 1'
#
loop_
_entity.id
_entity.type
_entity.pdbx_description
1 polymer ?
#
loop_
_entity_poly.entity_id
_entity_poly.type
_entity_poly.pdbx_seq_one_letter_code
_entity_poly.pdbx_strand_id
1 'polypeptide(L)'
;MKQIKVTFSRRDVHKEDPRDQIHLFWDLKSTPVSRKYFEALKIACERDHLYRRDRFPNFPNSYDTEERIVAKLNRAIDTINAHHPGLVPERAHPGMTQEYMNHLHVYFEKHRGPMKNPAGIYREGANEFREALDELNLTIHQYEDVIIRKGAGLVPIIHCNFGLNDVVKRYPLADEDFDEFTFEVKFGSWFVSYCEVGKPLHDIWRDRDAEIGHEVVIPLRYYSADGMINFGGGVDAAAARRHTENFHRWWDENKADIEALGFLKHDRKNSLGNIVVAELNRETGAIRGLPDDGIVELLSGYQWLSKVSCLEEAEKDLSL
;
A
#
# COMPACT_ATOMS: atom_id res chain seq x y z
N MET A 1 -2.73 -15.84 21.64
CA MET A 1 -2.51 -14.49 21.08
C MET A 1 -1.58 -14.62 19.88
N LYS A 2 -2.08 -14.24 18.70
CA LYS A 2 -1.29 -14.18 17.47
C LYS A 2 -0.72 -12.76 17.33
N GLN A 3 0.57 -12.65 17.03
CA GLN A 3 1.25 -11.36 16.87
C GLN A 3 2.02 -11.33 15.56
N ILE A 4 2.08 -10.16 14.93
CA ILE A 4 2.99 -9.90 13.80
C ILE A 4 4.21 -9.17 14.36
N LYS A 5 5.40 -9.75 14.18
CA LYS A 5 6.68 -9.11 14.51
C LYS A 5 7.27 -8.51 13.25
N VAL A 6 7.66 -7.25 13.30
CA VAL A 6 8.41 -6.58 12.23
C VAL A 6 9.79 -6.20 12.74
N THR A 7 10.80 -6.53 11.96
CA THR A 7 12.19 -6.17 12.20
C THR A 7 12.59 -5.08 11.23
N PHE A 8 13.00 -3.95 11.78
CA PHE A 8 13.51 -2.82 11.03
C PHE A 8 15.02 -2.71 11.24
N SER A 9 15.75 -2.32 10.20
CA SER A 9 17.18 -2.04 10.25
C SER A 9 17.47 -0.60 9.82
N ARG A 10 18.62 -0.09 10.23
CA ARG A 10 19.16 1.12 9.60
C ARG A 10 19.53 0.82 8.14
N ARG A 11 19.30 1.78 7.25
CA ARG A 11 19.48 1.59 5.80
C ARG A 11 20.95 1.54 5.37
N ASP A 12 21.80 2.29 6.06
CA ASP A 12 23.20 2.61 5.67
C ASP A 12 24.26 1.75 6.37
N VAL A 13 23.86 0.72 7.11
CA VAL A 13 24.77 -0.18 7.84
C VAL A 13 24.57 -1.63 7.41
N HIS A 14 25.35 -2.54 8.00
CA HIS A 14 25.14 -3.97 7.83
C HIS A 14 23.74 -4.35 8.35
N LYS A 15 22.81 -4.55 7.42
CA LYS A 15 21.37 -4.77 7.70
C LYS A 15 21.09 -6.00 8.56
N GLU A 16 22.05 -6.92 8.64
CA GLU A 16 21.99 -8.15 9.43
C GLU A 16 22.55 -8.01 10.85
N ASP A 17 23.21 -6.90 11.19
CA ASP A 17 23.73 -6.69 12.56
C ASP A 17 22.55 -6.49 13.54
N PRO A 18 22.38 -7.35 14.54
CA PRO A 18 21.29 -7.24 15.50
C PRO A 18 21.32 -5.92 16.29
N ARG A 19 22.48 -5.27 16.43
CA ARG A 19 22.62 -3.97 17.11
C ARG A 19 22.04 -2.82 16.30
N ASP A 20 21.90 -3.02 14.99
CA ASP A 20 21.32 -2.07 14.05
C ASP A 20 19.86 -2.42 13.70
N GLN A 21 19.23 -3.27 14.53
CA GLN A 21 17.85 -3.70 14.38
C GLN A 21 16.96 -3.26 15.54
N ILE A 22 15.70 -2.94 15.23
CA ILE A 22 14.62 -2.82 16.21
C ILE A 22 13.46 -3.73 15.83
N HIS A 23 12.72 -4.18 16.84
CA HIS A 23 11.56 -5.04 16.67
C HIS A 23 10.31 -4.36 17.22
N LEU A 24 9.28 -4.30 16.40
CA LEU A 24 7.94 -3.86 16.79
C LEU A 24 6.96 -5.02 16.62
N PHE A 25 5.88 -4.99 17.39
CA PHE A 25 4.89 -6.07 17.45
C PHE A 25 3.50 -5.50 17.23
N TRP A 26 2.66 -6.25 16.52
CA TRP A 26 1.25 -5.94 16.30
C TRP A 26 0.38 -7.07 16.79
N ASP A 27 -0.62 -6.73 17.60
CA ASP A 27 -1.62 -7.67 18.10
C ASP A 27 -2.73 -7.85 17.05
N LEU A 28 -2.96 -9.10 16.65
CA LEU A 28 -3.97 -9.41 15.64
C LEU A 28 -5.38 -9.13 16.16
N LYS A 29 -6.22 -8.47 15.35
CA LYS A 29 -7.62 -8.24 15.71
C LYS A 29 -8.40 -9.55 15.72
N SER A 30 -9.40 -9.63 16.59
CA SER A 30 -10.23 -10.84 16.76
C SER A 30 -11.35 -10.94 15.72
N THR A 31 -11.03 -10.74 14.43
CA THR A 31 -12.01 -10.78 13.33
C THR A 31 -11.69 -11.93 12.36
N PRO A 32 -12.68 -12.48 11.64
CA PRO A 32 -12.44 -13.55 10.67
C PRO A 32 -11.42 -13.16 9.60
N VAL A 33 -11.53 -11.94 9.03
CA VAL A 33 -10.59 -11.45 8.01
C VAL A 33 -9.16 -11.28 8.54
N SER A 34 -8.98 -10.86 9.78
CA SER A 34 -7.65 -10.73 10.39
C SER A 34 -6.96 -12.10 10.51
N ARG A 35 -7.70 -13.14 10.90
CA ARG A 35 -7.16 -14.51 10.94
C ARG A 35 -6.77 -15.00 9.54
N LYS A 36 -7.64 -14.78 8.55
CA LYS A 36 -7.36 -15.10 7.14
C LYS A 36 -6.10 -14.40 6.62
N TYR A 37 -5.97 -13.09 6.89
CA TYR A 37 -4.79 -12.30 6.54
C TYR A 37 -3.52 -12.82 7.21
N PHE A 38 -3.57 -13.16 8.50
CA PHE A 38 -2.42 -13.71 9.23
C PHE A 38 -1.88 -15.01 8.61
N GLU A 39 -2.75 -15.90 8.15
CA GLU A 39 -2.34 -17.13 7.45
C GLU A 39 -1.71 -16.82 6.09
N ALA A 40 -2.27 -15.87 5.32
CA ALA A 40 -1.67 -15.42 4.07
C ALA A 40 -0.28 -14.80 4.30
N LEU A 41 -0.14 -13.98 5.34
CA LEU A 41 1.11 -13.36 5.75
C LEU A 41 2.15 -14.40 6.18
N LYS A 42 1.73 -15.43 6.94
CA LYS A 42 2.61 -16.53 7.38
C LYS A 42 3.23 -17.24 6.17
N ILE A 43 2.42 -17.61 5.19
CA ILE A 43 2.88 -18.22 3.93
C ILE A 43 3.87 -17.31 3.18
N ALA A 44 3.62 -16.00 3.15
CA ALA A 44 4.51 -15.04 2.50
C ALA A 44 5.84 -14.89 3.25
N CYS A 45 5.82 -14.88 4.58
CA CYS A 45 7.00 -14.80 5.43
C CYS A 45 7.89 -16.05 5.33
N GLU A 46 7.31 -17.25 5.19
CA GLU A 46 8.07 -18.51 4.98
C GLU A 46 8.91 -18.50 3.70
N ARG A 47 8.56 -17.66 2.72
CA ARG A 47 9.29 -17.49 1.47
C ARG A 47 10.35 -16.37 1.52
N ASP A 48 10.38 -15.58 2.60
CA ASP A 48 11.17 -14.34 2.74
C ASP A 48 11.07 -13.37 1.53
N HIS A 49 9.91 -13.32 0.88
CA HIS A 49 9.70 -12.56 -0.35
C HIS A 49 9.39 -11.07 -0.12
N LEU A 50 10.00 -10.41 0.87
CA LEU A 50 9.88 -8.95 0.99
C LEU A 50 10.51 -8.27 -0.23
N TYR A 51 9.64 -7.82 -1.15
CA TYR A 51 10.03 -7.27 -2.45
C TYR A 51 10.55 -5.84 -2.31
N ARG A 52 9.79 -4.98 -1.61
CA ARG A 52 10.20 -3.61 -1.31
C ARG A 52 10.38 -3.43 0.17
N ARG A 53 11.63 -3.20 0.55
CA ARG A 53 12.05 -3.06 1.95
C ARG A 53 12.24 -1.61 2.38
N ASP A 54 12.09 -0.65 1.47
CA ASP A 54 12.47 0.75 1.70
C ASP A 54 11.36 1.78 1.44
N ARG A 55 10.08 1.36 1.39
CA ARG A 55 8.95 2.27 1.21
C ARG A 55 8.47 2.85 2.53
N PHE A 56 9.07 3.98 2.92
CA PHE A 56 8.75 4.79 4.11
C PHE A 56 8.36 6.22 3.68
N PRO A 57 7.30 6.41 2.88
CA PRO A 57 6.86 7.74 2.48
C PRO A 57 6.57 8.61 3.70
N ASN A 58 6.92 9.89 3.59
CA ASN A 58 6.59 10.93 4.57
C ASN A 58 7.21 10.78 5.96
N PHE A 59 8.10 9.80 6.18
CA PHE A 59 8.93 9.76 7.39
C PHE A 59 9.98 10.89 7.38
N PRO A 60 10.35 11.44 8.55
CA PRO A 60 11.49 12.34 8.66
C PRO A 60 12.75 11.72 8.07
N ASN A 61 13.58 12.54 7.42
CA ASN A 61 14.82 12.09 6.79
C ASN A 61 14.64 10.94 5.78
N SER A 62 13.45 10.82 5.17
CA SER A 62 13.21 9.82 4.13
C SER A 62 14.23 9.97 3.01
N TYR A 63 14.82 8.83 2.63
CA TYR A 63 15.79 8.76 1.53
C TYR A 63 15.14 8.98 0.16
N ASP A 64 13.82 8.98 0.08
CA ASP A 64 13.08 9.22 -1.16
C ASP A 64 12.96 10.73 -1.41
N THR A 65 14.05 11.34 -1.90
CA THR A 65 14.00 12.70 -2.44
C THR A 65 13.36 12.70 -3.81
N GLU A 66 12.82 13.85 -4.22
CA GLU A 66 12.20 14.03 -5.53
C GLU A 66 13.15 13.63 -6.67
N GLU A 67 14.40 14.07 -6.59
CA GLU A 67 15.43 13.78 -7.59
C GLU A 67 15.70 12.28 -7.70
N ARG A 68 15.70 11.56 -6.58
CA ARG A 68 15.90 10.11 -6.54
C ARG A 68 14.73 9.37 -7.13
N ILE A 69 13.49 9.80 -6.84
CA ILE A 69 12.28 9.21 -7.41
C ILE A 69 12.23 9.46 -8.92
N VAL A 70 12.49 10.69 -9.37
CA VAL A 70 12.59 11.06 -10.79
C VAL A 70 13.65 10.22 -11.50
N ALA A 71 14.81 10.02 -10.88
CA ALA A 71 15.85 9.16 -11.45
C ALA A 71 15.42 7.68 -11.55
N LYS A 72 14.64 7.17 -10.59
CA LYS A 72 14.04 5.82 -10.66
C LYS A 72 13.04 5.72 -11.82
N LEU A 73 12.12 6.68 -11.95
CA LEU A 73 11.15 6.75 -13.05
C LEU A 73 11.86 6.72 -14.41
N ASN A 74 12.86 7.58 -14.57
CA ASN A 74 13.61 7.67 -15.83
C ASN A 74 14.39 6.40 -16.16
N ARG A 75 14.96 5.69 -15.17
CA ARG A 75 15.59 4.37 -15.40
C ARG A 75 14.59 3.31 -15.85
N ALA A 76 13.38 3.29 -15.28
CA ALA A 76 12.32 2.40 -15.71
C ALA A 76 11.91 2.71 -17.16
N ILE A 77 11.70 3.99 -17.48
CA ILE A 77 11.38 4.46 -18.84
C ILE A 77 12.49 4.08 -19.84
N ASP A 78 13.75 4.25 -19.47
CA ASP A 78 14.90 3.92 -20.32
C ASP A 78 14.93 2.41 -20.63
N THR A 79 14.67 1.57 -19.63
CA THR A 79 14.60 0.11 -19.80
C THR A 79 13.42 -0.29 -20.68
N ILE A 80 12.25 0.29 -20.44
CA ILE A 80 11.05 0.07 -21.27
C ILE A 80 11.33 0.41 -22.75
N ASN A 81 11.91 1.59 -22.99
CA ASN A 81 12.19 2.08 -24.34
C ASN A 81 13.37 1.35 -25.01
N ALA A 82 14.27 0.74 -24.26
CA ALA A 82 15.32 -0.11 -24.82
C ALA A 82 14.74 -1.39 -25.45
N HIS A 83 13.67 -1.96 -24.86
CA HIS A 83 12.95 -3.10 -25.44
C HIS A 83 11.96 -2.69 -26.52
N HIS A 84 11.24 -1.58 -26.30
CA HIS A 84 10.21 -1.07 -27.20
C HIS A 84 10.38 0.44 -27.42
N PRO A 85 11.16 0.86 -28.43
CA PRO A 85 11.49 2.27 -28.64
C PRO A 85 10.26 3.18 -28.73
N GLY A 86 10.22 4.22 -27.88
CA GLY A 86 9.16 5.22 -27.87
C GLY A 86 7.85 4.77 -27.23
N LEU A 87 7.83 3.63 -26.52
CA LEU A 87 6.63 3.16 -25.82
C LEU A 87 6.18 4.14 -24.73
N VAL A 88 7.13 4.73 -24.01
CA VAL A 88 6.91 5.84 -23.07
C VAL A 88 7.72 7.03 -23.57
N PRO A 89 7.14 7.93 -24.37
CA PRO A 89 7.88 9.03 -25.00
C PRO A 89 8.25 10.15 -24.01
N GLU A 90 7.56 10.21 -22.88
CA GLU A 90 7.73 11.23 -21.85
C GLU A 90 8.88 10.92 -20.88
N ARG A 91 9.42 11.97 -20.24
CA ARG A 91 10.52 11.85 -19.27
C ARG A 91 10.10 12.51 -17.97
N ALA A 92 10.32 11.79 -16.87
CA ALA A 92 10.07 12.35 -15.55
C ALA A 92 11.03 13.50 -15.24
N HIS A 93 10.56 14.50 -14.53
CA HIS A 93 11.37 15.64 -14.07
C HIS A 93 10.88 16.14 -12.70
N PRO A 94 11.66 16.91 -11.94
CA PRO A 94 11.16 17.53 -10.71
C PRO A 94 10.00 18.50 -11.01
N GLY A 95 9.05 18.61 -10.09
CA GLY A 95 7.89 19.51 -10.17
C GLY A 95 6.73 18.99 -11.02
N MET A 96 6.71 17.70 -11.37
CA MET A 96 5.57 17.09 -12.07
C MET A 96 4.27 17.24 -11.26
N THR A 97 3.19 17.58 -11.96
CA THR A 97 1.83 17.71 -11.41
C THR A 97 1.13 16.35 -11.35
N GLN A 98 0.01 16.26 -10.61
CA GLN A 98 -0.86 15.07 -10.64
C GLN A 98 -1.31 14.73 -12.07
N GLU A 99 -1.64 15.73 -12.88
CA GLU A 99 -2.01 15.55 -14.29
C GLU A 99 -0.89 14.87 -15.09
N TYR A 100 0.36 15.30 -14.89
CA TYR A 100 1.52 14.67 -15.52
C TYR A 100 1.72 13.22 -15.05
N MET A 101 1.53 12.96 -13.75
CA MET A 101 1.59 11.59 -13.22
C MET A 101 0.48 10.71 -13.78
N ASN A 102 -0.73 11.25 -13.95
CA ASN A 102 -1.84 10.55 -14.59
C ASN A 102 -1.50 10.19 -16.05
N HIS A 103 -0.85 11.07 -16.80
CA HIS A 103 -0.36 10.75 -18.15
C HIS A 103 0.65 9.59 -18.15
N LEU A 104 1.61 9.59 -17.22
CA LEU A 104 2.55 8.47 -17.07
C LEU A 104 1.84 7.15 -16.71
N HIS A 105 0.82 7.22 -15.84
CA HIS A 105 -0.02 6.07 -15.46
C HIS A 105 -0.73 5.44 -16.66
N VAL A 106 -1.26 6.26 -17.58
CA VAL A 106 -1.95 5.77 -18.77
C VAL A 106 -1.04 4.89 -19.64
N TYR A 107 0.24 5.22 -19.77
CA TYR A 107 1.18 4.35 -20.51
C TYR A 107 1.35 2.99 -19.82
N PHE A 108 1.49 2.97 -18.49
CA PHE A 108 1.53 1.72 -17.75
C PHE A 108 0.27 0.89 -17.97
N GLU A 109 -0.91 1.47 -17.76
CA GLU A 109 -2.20 0.77 -17.85
C GLU A 109 -2.41 0.17 -19.25
N LYS A 110 -2.13 0.95 -20.29
CA LYS A 110 -2.25 0.53 -21.69
C LYS A 110 -1.32 -0.62 -22.04
N HIS A 111 -0.07 -0.57 -21.60
CA HIS A 111 0.96 -1.53 -22.02
C HIS A 111 1.05 -2.77 -21.13
N ARG A 112 0.61 -2.66 -19.87
CA ARG A 112 0.50 -3.78 -18.94
C ARG A 112 -0.84 -4.51 -19.15
N GLY A 113 -1.92 -3.76 -19.30
CA GLY A 113 -3.29 -4.26 -19.38
C GLY A 113 -3.84 -4.79 -18.04
N PRO A 114 -5.07 -5.29 -18.01
CA PRO A 114 -5.67 -5.88 -16.81
C PRO A 114 -4.92 -7.11 -16.31
N MET A 115 -4.98 -7.41 -15.01
CA MET A 115 -4.21 -8.53 -14.45
C MET A 115 -4.64 -9.90 -15.01
N LYS A 116 -5.95 -10.10 -15.16
CA LYS A 116 -6.49 -11.37 -15.71
C LYS A 116 -6.27 -11.52 -17.21
N ASN A 117 -6.01 -10.43 -17.92
CA ASN A 117 -5.80 -10.43 -19.36
C ASN A 117 -4.75 -9.36 -19.71
N PRO A 118 -3.47 -9.62 -19.40
CA PRO A 118 -2.42 -8.64 -19.65
C PRO A 118 -2.30 -8.38 -21.14
N ALA A 119 -1.86 -7.18 -21.51
CA ALA A 119 -1.63 -6.83 -22.90
C ALA A 119 -0.57 -7.75 -23.52
N GLY A 120 -0.66 -7.98 -24.84
CA GLY A 120 0.25 -8.90 -25.55
C GLY A 120 1.73 -8.55 -25.34
N ILE A 121 2.06 -7.27 -25.42
CA ILE A 121 3.42 -6.75 -25.22
C ILE A 121 3.97 -7.08 -23.82
N TYR A 122 3.15 -7.03 -22.77
CA TYR A 122 3.55 -7.43 -21.42
C TYR A 122 3.68 -8.94 -21.28
N ARG A 123 2.72 -9.69 -21.81
CA ARG A 123 2.69 -11.16 -21.73
C ARG A 123 3.90 -11.78 -22.42
N GLU A 124 4.25 -11.27 -23.58
CA GLU A 124 5.35 -11.78 -24.44
C GLU A 124 6.68 -11.10 -24.15
N GLY A 125 6.67 -9.99 -23.39
CA GLY A 125 7.85 -9.21 -23.06
C GLY A 125 8.86 -9.96 -22.18
N ALA A 126 10.12 -9.54 -22.28
CA ALA A 126 11.20 -10.02 -21.43
C ALA A 126 10.93 -9.69 -19.94
N ASN A 127 11.56 -10.43 -19.03
CA ASN A 127 11.40 -10.19 -17.59
C ASN A 127 11.80 -8.77 -17.22
N GLU A 128 12.92 -8.29 -17.75
CA GLU A 128 13.43 -6.94 -17.51
C GLU A 128 12.45 -5.85 -17.96
N PHE A 129 11.75 -6.07 -19.09
CA PHE A 129 10.70 -5.18 -19.57
C PHE A 129 9.50 -5.18 -18.61
N ARG A 130 9.02 -6.36 -18.20
CA ARG A 130 7.88 -6.48 -17.28
C ARG A 130 8.18 -5.82 -15.94
N GLU A 131 9.35 -6.11 -15.38
CA GLU A 131 9.83 -5.53 -14.12
C GLU A 131 9.95 -4.01 -14.23
N ALA A 132 10.47 -3.48 -15.34
CA ALA A 132 10.55 -2.04 -15.55
C ALA A 132 9.16 -1.38 -15.67
N LEU A 133 8.19 -2.05 -16.29
CA LEU A 133 6.82 -1.55 -16.39
C LEU A 133 6.13 -1.55 -15.01
N ASP A 134 6.29 -2.60 -14.21
CA ASP A 134 5.81 -2.64 -12.83
C ASP A 134 6.53 -1.59 -11.95
N GLU A 135 7.85 -1.40 -12.14
CA GLU A 135 8.64 -0.38 -11.45
C GLU A 135 8.18 1.04 -11.77
N LEU A 136 7.80 1.30 -13.03
CA LEU A 136 7.23 2.58 -13.44
C LEU A 136 5.99 2.90 -12.59
N ASN A 137 5.03 1.98 -12.51
CA ASN A 137 3.80 2.17 -11.73
C ASN A 137 4.08 2.37 -10.24
N LEU A 138 4.92 1.52 -9.64
CA LEU A 138 5.28 1.62 -8.22
C LEU A 138 5.99 2.93 -7.87
N THR A 139 6.82 3.42 -8.79
CA THR A 139 7.57 4.66 -8.61
C THR A 139 6.69 5.88 -8.86
N ILE A 140 5.70 5.81 -9.74
CA ILE A 140 4.68 6.86 -9.89
C ILE A 140 3.94 7.03 -8.56
N HIS A 141 3.41 5.94 -7.98
CA HIS A 141 2.76 6.01 -6.67
C HIS A 141 3.70 6.50 -5.57
N GLN A 142 4.99 6.16 -5.65
CA GLN A 142 6.00 6.69 -4.71
C GLN A 142 6.14 8.22 -4.82
N TYR A 143 6.13 8.74 -6.04
CA TYR A 143 6.15 10.18 -6.30
C TYR A 143 4.88 10.86 -5.75
N GLU A 144 3.71 10.28 -6.00
CA GLU A 144 2.43 10.80 -5.48
C GLU A 144 2.43 10.83 -3.94
N ASP A 145 2.88 9.73 -3.31
CA ASP A 145 2.94 9.56 -1.87
C ASP A 145 3.85 10.58 -1.18
N VAL A 146 4.97 10.97 -1.81
CA VAL A 146 6.01 11.81 -1.21
C VAL A 146 5.91 13.28 -1.62
N ILE A 147 5.55 13.57 -2.88
CA ILE A 147 5.64 14.93 -3.46
C ILE A 147 4.28 15.58 -3.54
N ILE A 148 3.27 14.86 -4.01
CA ILE A 148 1.92 15.43 -4.18
C ILE A 148 1.23 15.53 -2.82
N ARG A 149 1.36 14.49 -1.98
CA ARG A 149 0.78 14.48 -0.64
C ARG A 149 1.51 15.37 0.38
N LYS A 150 2.72 15.85 0.07
CA LYS A 150 3.45 16.85 0.90
C LYS A 150 2.62 18.11 1.18
N GLY A 151 1.73 18.50 0.26
CA GLY A 151 0.87 19.68 0.43
C GLY A 151 -0.34 19.48 1.36
N ALA A 152 -0.73 18.24 1.66
CA ALA A 152 -1.99 17.92 2.37
C ALA A 152 -1.80 17.50 3.84
N GLY A 153 -0.56 17.52 4.34
CA GLY A 153 -0.18 16.99 5.65
C GLY A 153 0.50 15.62 5.51
N LEU A 154 1.73 15.53 5.98
CA LEU A 154 2.56 14.33 5.90
C LEU A 154 1.98 13.25 6.83
N VAL A 155 1.51 12.15 6.25
CA VAL A 155 1.11 10.94 6.99
C VAL A 155 2.22 9.91 6.78
N PRO A 156 3.10 9.68 7.77
CA PRO A 156 4.11 8.62 7.70
C PRO A 156 3.40 7.26 7.54
N ILE A 157 3.76 6.51 6.50
CA ILE A 157 3.22 5.18 6.23
C ILE A 157 4.37 4.24 5.91
N ILE A 158 4.26 2.98 6.30
CA ILE A 158 5.17 1.91 5.88
C ILE A 158 4.40 0.96 4.98
N HIS A 159 4.96 0.65 3.81
CA HIS A 159 4.42 -0.38 2.93
C HIS A 159 5.17 -1.70 3.13
N CYS A 160 4.42 -2.76 3.42
CA CYS A 160 4.92 -4.13 3.54
C CYS A 160 4.49 -4.91 2.30
N ASN A 161 5.36 -5.01 1.29
CA ASN A 161 5.08 -5.70 0.03
C ASN A 161 5.84 -7.02 -0.08
N PHE A 162 5.12 -8.13 -0.27
CA PHE A 162 5.66 -9.49 -0.37
C PHE A 162 5.78 -10.01 -1.82
N GLY A 163 5.61 -9.14 -2.82
CA GLY A 163 5.86 -9.48 -4.21
C GLY A 163 5.07 -8.62 -5.21
N LEU A 164 5.42 -8.77 -6.49
CA LEU A 164 4.64 -8.23 -7.61
C LEU A 164 3.42 -9.11 -7.90
N ASN A 165 2.48 -8.54 -8.65
CA ASN A 165 1.10 -8.99 -8.85
C ASN A 165 0.90 -10.48 -9.23
N ASP A 166 1.92 -11.15 -9.76
CA ASP A 166 1.87 -12.55 -10.21
C ASP A 166 2.51 -13.54 -9.21
N VAL A 167 3.26 -13.03 -8.22
CA VAL A 167 3.96 -13.84 -7.20
C VAL A 167 3.15 -13.94 -5.91
N VAL A 168 2.42 -12.88 -5.55
CA VAL A 168 1.63 -12.85 -4.32
C VAL A 168 0.27 -13.48 -4.56
N LYS A 169 0.00 -14.58 -3.86
CA LYS A 169 -1.29 -15.23 -3.88
C LYS A 169 -2.36 -14.26 -3.37
N ARG A 170 -3.43 -14.12 -4.15
CA ARG A 170 -4.61 -13.35 -3.78
C ARG A 170 -5.70 -14.28 -3.29
N TYR A 171 -6.46 -13.81 -2.32
CA TYR A 171 -7.48 -14.58 -1.65
C TYR A 171 -8.78 -13.79 -1.72
N PRO A 172 -9.91 -14.41 -2.10
CA PRO A 172 -11.18 -13.71 -2.14
C PRO A 172 -11.61 -13.30 -0.73
N LEU A 173 -12.17 -12.10 -0.61
CA LEU A 173 -12.90 -11.67 0.58
C LEU A 173 -14.25 -12.42 0.62
N ALA A 174 -14.64 -12.88 1.80
CA ALA A 174 -15.98 -13.39 2.07
C ALA A 174 -16.95 -12.25 2.31
N ASP A 175 -18.26 -12.51 2.15
CA ASP A 175 -19.29 -11.47 2.28
C ASP A 175 -19.29 -10.80 3.68
N GLU A 176 -18.88 -11.52 4.73
CA GLU A 176 -18.76 -10.98 6.10
C GLU A 176 -17.50 -10.14 6.30
N ASP A 177 -16.46 -10.33 5.47
CA ASP A 177 -15.22 -9.56 5.61
C ASP A 177 -15.44 -8.08 5.23
N PHE A 178 -16.48 -7.79 4.44
CA PHE A 178 -16.84 -6.42 4.03
C PHE A 178 -17.38 -5.55 5.18
N ASP A 179 -17.77 -6.16 6.30
CA ASP A 179 -18.20 -5.45 7.51
C ASP A 179 -17.03 -4.81 8.29
N GLU A 180 -15.81 -5.24 8.00
CA GLU A 180 -14.60 -4.79 8.71
C GLU A 180 -13.96 -3.55 8.05
N PHE A 181 -14.52 -3.08 6.95
CA PHE A 181 -14.09 -1.84 6.31
C PHE A 181 -14.44 -0.63 7.16
N THR A 182 -13.46 0.23 7.37
CA THR A 182 -13.62 1.44 8.18
C THR A 182 -12.68 2.54 7.72
N PHE A 183 -13.12 3.78 7.89
CA PHE A 183 -12.22 4.95 7.84
C PHE A 183 -11.51 5.19 9.17
N GLU A 184 -11.93 4.54 10.26
CA GLU A 184 -11.26 4.64 11.55
C GLU A 184 -9.92 3.91 11.50
N VAL A 185 -8.84 4.67 11.54
CA VAL A 185 -7.46 4.18 11.53
C VAL A 185 -6.73 4.83 12.69
N LYS A 186 -6.01 4.06 13.51
CA LYS A 186 -5.23 4.58 14.63
C LYS A 186 -3.76 4.70 14.24
N PHE A 187 -3.01 5.43 15.06
CA PHE A 187 -1.55 5.39 14.98
C PHE A 187 -1.07 3.96 15.23
N GLY A 188 -0.21 3.46 14.33
CA GLY A 188 0.32 2.11 14.33
C GLY A 188 -0.64 1.06 13.76
N SER A 189 -1.83 1.40 13.26
CA SER A 189 -2.75 0.40 12.70
C SER A 189 -2.17 -0.25 11.44
N TRP A 190 -2.24 -1.58 11.37
CA TRP A 190 -1.91 -2.37 10.18
C TRP A 190 -3.19 -2.70 9.42
N PHE A 191 -3.23 -2.37 8.13
CA PHE A 191 -4.37 -2.65 7.28
C PHE A 191 -3.96 -3.33 5.96
N VAL A 192 -4.93 -4.04 5.38
CA VAL A 192 -4.76 -4.73 4.08
C VAL A 192 -4.55 -3.69 2.98
N SER A 193 -3.57 -3.94 2.11
CA SER A 193 -3.36 -3.09 0.92
C SER A 193 -4.39 -3.39 -0.17
N TYR A 194 -4.76 -2.37 -0.95
CA TYR A 194 -5.49 -2.59 -2.20
C TYR A 194 -4.59 -3.38 -3.17
N CYS A 195 -5.04 -4.56 -3.59
CA CYS A 195 -4.25 -5.46 -4.44
C CYS A 195 -4.92 -5.74 -5.79
N GLU A 196 -5.83 -4.89 -6.27
CA GLU A 196 -6.43 -5.00 -7.61
C GLU A 196 -5.85 -3.98 -8.58
N VAL A 197 -6.08 -4.19 -9.88
CA VAL A 197 -5.68 -3.23 -10.93
C VAL A 197 -6.93 -2.50 -11.36
N GLY A 198 -6.95 -1.20 -11.12
CA GLY A 198 -8.14 -0.35 -11.14
C GLY A 198 -8.15 0.56 -9.90
N LYS A 199 -9.20 1.36 -9.76
CA LYS A 199 -9.38 2.26 -8.61
C LYS A 199 -10.70 1.96 -7.88
N PRO A 200 -10.73 1.95 -6.54
CA PRO A 200 -11.99 1.91 -5.81
C PRO A 200 -12.73 3.25 -5.97
N LEU A 201 -14.07 3.25 -5.85
CA LEU A 201 -14.89 4.47 -5.88
C LEU A 201 -14.43 5.53 -4.89
N HIS A 202 -13.90 5.11 -3.74
CA HIS A 202 -13.37 6.01 -2.73
C HIS A 202 -12.21 6.88 -3.26
N ASP A 203 -11.34 6.31 -4.08
CA ASP A 203 -10.19 7.02 -4.66
C ASP A 203 -10.65 8.04 -5.71
N ILE A 204 -11.62 7.66 -6.57
CA ILE A 204 -12.21 8.57 -7.57
C ILE A 204 -12.80 9.81 -6.91
N TRP A 205 -13.58 9.60 -5.85
CA TRP A 205 -14.15 10.70 -5.08
C TRP A 205 -13.09 11.57 -4.40
N ARG A 206 -12.10 10.94 -3.76
CA ARG A 206 -11.04 11.64 -3.03
C ARG A 206 -10.19 12.49 -3.97
N ASP A 207 -9.84 11.94 -5.12
CA ASP A 207 -8.91 12.54 -6.08
C ASP A 207 -9.63 13.57 -6.99
N ARG A 208 -10.97 13.68 -6.86
CA ARG A 208 -11.84 14.58 -7.63
C ARG A 208 -11.69 14.40 -9.13
N ASP A 209 -11.56 13.15 -9.56
CA ASP A 209 -11.44 12.82 -10.97
C ASP A 209 -12.66 13.36 -11.72
N ALA A 210 -12.42 14.27 -12.67
CA ALA A 210 -13.47 15.07 -13.34
C ALA A 210 -14.39 14.22 -14.24
N GLU A 211 -13.95 13.02 -14.59
CA GLU A 211 -14.73 12.04 -15.33
C GLU A 211 -14.68 10.71 -14.56
N ILE A 212 -15.84 10.16 -14.22
CA ILE A 212 -15.94 8.76 -13.79
C ILE A 212 -15.82 7.90 -15.05
N GLY A 213 -14.60 7.82 -15.58
CA GLY A 213 -14.31 7.05 -16.78
C GLY A 213 -14.60 5.56 -16.58
N HIS A 214 -14.99 4.87 -17.66
CA HIS A 214 -15.15 3.42 -17.68
C HIS A 214 -13.83 2.64 -17.44
N GLU A 215 -12.73 3.33 -17.17
CA GLU A 215 -11.41 2.81 -16.84
C GLU A 215 -11.46 2.22 -15.41
N VAL A 216 -12.05 1.02 -15.35
CA VAL A 216 -11.90 -0.03 -14.35
C VAL A 216 -12.00 0.42 -12.89
N VAL A 217 -13.10 1.10 -12.56
CA VAL A 217 -13.56 1.22 -11.18
C VAL A 217 -13.83 -0.18 -10.63
N ILE A 218 -13.02 -0.64 -9.67
CA ILE A 218 -13.13 -1.99 -9.10
C ILE A 218 -13.12 -1.89 -7.57
N PRO A 219 -14.16 -2.42 -6.90
CA PRO A 219 -14.13 -2.55 -5.45
C PRO A 219 -13.11 -3.62 -5.05
N LEU A 220 -12.54 -3.51 -3.86
CA LEU A 220 -11.63 -4.52 -3.34
C LEU A 220 -12.39 -5.83 -3.07
N ARG A 221 -12.10 -6.87 -3.86
CA ARG A 221 -12.70 -8.23 -3.75
C ARG A 221 -11.70 -9.27 -3.28
N TYR A 222 -10.42 -8.96 -3.33
CA TYR A 222 -9.35 -9.84 -2.94
C TYR A 222 -8.45 -9.15 -1.93
N TYR A 223 -7.86 -9.93 -1.03
CA TYR A 223 -6.72 -9.49 -0.22
C TYR A 223 -5.48 -10.30 -0.60
N SER A 224 -4.31 -9.77 -0.26
CA SER A 224 -3.03 -10.47 -0.35
C SER A 224 -2.29 -10.38 0.99
N ALA A 225 -1.05 -10.89 1.05
CA ALA A 225 -0.19 -10.70 2.22
C ALA A 225 0.33 -9.26 2.36
N ASP A 226 0.15 -8.42 1.34
CA ASP A 226 0.62 -7.03 1.38
C ASP A 226 -0.20 -6.21 2.36
N GLY A 227 0.47 -5.27 3.02
CA GLY A 227 -0.13 -4.43 4.05
C GLY A 227 0.50 -3.05 4.10
N MET A 228 -0.22 -2.13 4.73
CA MET A 228 0.28 -0.80 5.05
C MET A 228 0.14 -0.58 6.56
N ILE A 229 1.07 0.19 7.11
CA ILE A 229 1.07 0.56 8.52
C ILE A 229 0.99 2.07 8.63
N ASN A 230 -0.07 2.58 9.26
CA ASN A 230 -0.28 4.00 9.47
C ASN A 230 0.56 4.50 10.66
N PHE A 231 1.40 5.50 10.45
CA PHE A 231 2.11 6.23 11.50
C PHE A 231 1.80 7.74 11.47
N GLY A 232 0.75 8.16 10.74
CA GLY A 232 0.21 9.51 10.85
C GLY A 232 -0.90 9.61 11.89
N GLY A 233 -1.50 10.81 11.95
CA GLY A 233 -2.64 11.08 12.82
C GLY A 233 -3.78 10.09 12.56
N GLY A 234 -4.35 9.55 13.62
CA GLY A 234 -5.49 8.65 13.51
C GLY A 234 -6.76 9.38 13.03
N VAL A 235 -7.63 8.66 12.35
CA VAL A 235 -8.99 9.10 12.03
C VAL A 235 -9.90 8.53 13.12
N ASP A 236 -10.45 9.41 13.95
CA ASP A 236 -11.41 9.01 14.98
C ASP A 236 -12.80 8.70 14.38
N ALA A 237 -13.66 8.12 15.21
CA ALA A 237 -15.01 7.74 14.81
C ALA A 237 -15.87 8.92 14.31
N ALA A 238 -15.66 10.13 14.82
CA ALA A 238 -16.42 11.30 14.39
C ALA A 238 -15.93 11.79 13.01
N ALA A 239 -14.62 11.80 12.78
CA ALA A 239 -14.01 12.12 11.49
C ALA A 239 -14.37 11.07 10.44
N ALA A 240 -14.31 9.78 10.79
CA ALA A 240 -14.73 8.68 9.93
C ALA A 240 -16.20 8.83 9.50
N ARG A 241 -17.12 9.12 10.43
CA ARG A 241 -18.54 9.36 10.11
C ARG A 241 -18.72 10.52 9.14
N ARG A 242 -18.08 11.67 9.39
CA ARG A 242 -18.15 12.84 8.49
C ARG A 242 -17.65 12.50 7.09
N HIS A 243 -16.58 11.71 7.00
CA HIS A 243 -16.00 11.30 5.72
C HIS A 243 -16.95 10.41 4.94
N THR A 244 -17.58 9.42 5.61
CA THR A 244 -18.63 8.58 5.03
C THR A 244 -19.84 9.40 4.56
N GLU A 245 -20.29 10.37 5.37
CA GLU A 245 -21.41 11.26 5.00
C GLU A 245 -21.09 12.10 3.76
N ASN A 246 -19.87 12.64 3.67
CA ASN A 246 -19.44 13.41 2.50
C ASN A 246 -19.36 12.55 1.24
N PHE A 247 -18.84 11.31 1.35
CA PHE A 247 -18.83 10.37 0.23
C PHE A 247 -20.26 10.01 -0.21
N HIS A 248 -21.18 9.78 0.73
CA HIS A 248 -22.58 9.49 0.40
C HIS A 248 -23.29 10.66 -0.27
N ARG A 249 -22.95 11.90 0.08
CA ARG A 249 -23.45 13.08 -0.63
C ARG A 249 -22.96 13.11 -2.08
N TRP A 250 -21.67 12.90 -2.29
CA TRP A 250 -21.10 12.80 -3.62
C TRP A 250 -21.74 11.65 -4.42
N TRP A 251 -21.98 10.51 -3.79
CA TRP A 251 -22.70 9.41 -4.43
C TRP A 251 -24.08 9.85 -4.91
N ASP A 252 -24.84 10.56 -4.09
CA ASP A 252 -26.19 11.03 -4.45
C ASP A 252 -26.15 12.03 -5.60
N GLU A 253 -25.14 12.91 -5.63
CA GLU A 253 -24.91 13.87 -6.72
C GLU A 253 -24.56 13.18 -8.05
N ASN A 254 -23.89 12.02 -8.00
CA ASN A 254 -23.38 11.29 -9.17
C ASN A 254 -24.10 9.95 -9.39
N LYS A 255 -25.31 9.80 -8.84
CA LYS A 255 -26.01 8.51 -8.75
C LYS A 255 -26.16 7.81 -10.10
N ALA A 256 -26.57 8.55 -11.13
CA ALA A 256 -26.84 7.98 -12.45
C ALA A 256 -25.58 7.34 -13.07
N ASP A 257 -24.44 8.02 -12.96
CA ASP A 257 -23.17 7.54 -13.53
C ASP A 257 -22.63 6.34 -12.72
N ILE A 258 -22.73 6.40 -11.40
CA ILE A 258 -22.29 5.31 -10.51
C ILE A 258 -23.14 4.05 -10.72
N GLU A 259 -24.47 4.19 -10.83
CA GLU A 259 -25.37 3.07 -11.11
C GLU A 259 -25.17 2.51 -12.52
N ALA A 260 -24.85 3.36 -13.51
CA ALA A 260 -24.52 2.91 -14.87
C ALA A 260 -23.24 2.05 -14.92
N LEU A 261 -22.33 2.24 -13.96
CA LEU A 261 -21.15 1.39 -13.75
C LEU A 261 -21.45 0.09 -12.98
N GLY A 262 -22.71 -0.11 -12.56
CA GLY A 262 -23.17 -1.31 -11.86
C GLY A 262 -22.99 -1.28 -10.35
N PHE A 263 -22.68 -0.12 -9.78
CA PHE A 263 -22.53 0.04 -8.33
C PHE A 263 -23.85 0.41 -7.67
N LEU A 264 -24.17 -0.29 -6.59
CA LEU A 264 -25.37 -0.04 -5.79
C LEU A 264 -24.98 0.59 -4.45
N LYS A 265 -25.72 1.64 -4.07
CA LYS A 265 -25.52 2.30 -2.77
C LYS A 265 -25.87 1.31 -1.67
N HIS A 266 -25.02 1.22 -0.65
CA HIS A 266 -25.15 0.29 0.48
C HIS A 266 -24.96 -1.20 0.15
N ASP A 267 -24.53 -1.55 -1.07
CA ASP A 267 -23.97 -2.87 -1.29
C ASP A 267 -22.67 -2.99 -0.47
N ARG A 268 -22.58 -4.03 0.36
CA ARG A 268 -21.40 -4.35 1.17
C ARG A 268 -20.15 -4.50 0.32
N LYS A 269 -20.29 -4.95 -0.94
CA LYS A 269 -19.15 -5.08 -1.86
C LYS A 269 -18.57 -3.73 -2.29
N ASN A 270 -19.26 -2.64 -1.98
CA ASN A 270 -18.83 -1.26 -2.20
C ASN A 270 -18.41 -0.57 -0.88
N SER A 271 -18.10 -1.35 0.15
CA SER A 271 -17.58 -0.86 1.43
C SER A 271 -16.36 0.04 1.25
N LEU A 272 -16.22 1.00 2.16
CA LEU A 272 -15.29 2.11 2.04
C LEU A 272 -14.26 2.11 3.16
N GLY A 273 -13.07 2.64 2.87
CA GLY A 273 -11.97 2.70 3.83
C GLY A 273 -11.10 1.45 3.76
N ASN A 274 -10.58 1.03 4.92
CA ASN A 274 -9.58 -0.03 5.01
C ASN A 274 -10.04 -1.15 5.95
N ILE A 275 -9.52 -2.35 5.72
CA ILE A 275 -9.64 -3.47 6.67
C ILE A 275 -8.43 -3.44 7.60
N VAL A 276 -8.61 -2.97 8.82
CA VAL A 276 -7.58 -3.01 9.87
C VAL A 276 -7.50 -4.44 10.42
N VAL A 277 -6.32 -5.05 10.37
CA VAL A 277 -6.09 -6.46 10.73
C VAL A 277 -5.28 -6.62 12.02
N ALA A 278 -4.47 -5.64 12.39
CA ALA A 278 -3.67 -5.68 13.60
C ALA A 278 -3.37 -4.29 14.14
N GLU A 279 -3.11 -4.18 15.44
CA GLU A 279 -2.83 -2.91 16.12
C GLU A 279 -1.46 -2.96 16.79
N LEU A 280 -0.72 -1.84 16.74
CA LEU A 280 0.62 -1.75 17.34
C LEU A 280 0.58 -2.02 18.85
N ASN A 281 1.38 -2.99 19.29
CA ASN A 281 1.57 -3.29 20.70
C ASN A 281 2.57 -2.30 21.31
N ARG A 282 2.04 -1.32 22.05
CA ARG A 282 2.84 -0.25 22.68
C ARG A 282 3.53 -0.66 23.98
N GLU A 283 3.25 -1.86 24.49
CA GLU A 283 3.77 -2.32 25.78
C GLU A 283 5.07 -3.12 25.65
N THR A 284 5.61 -3.23 24.44
CA THR A 284 6.75 -4.10 24.13
C THR A 284 7.84 -3.40 23.32
N GLY A 285 9.04 -3.99 23.34
CA GLY A 285 10.15 -3.60 22.48
C GLY A 285 10.71 -2.20 22.72
N ALA A 286 11.33 -1.63 21.69
CA ALA A 286 12.03 -0.34 21.74
C ALA A 286 11.08 0.87 21.84
N ILE A 287 9.77 0.66 21.69
CA ILE A 287 8.76 1.73 21.64
C ILE A 287 8.00 1.91 22.95
N ARG A 288 8.28 1.09 23.96
CA ARG A 288 7.53 1.11 25.22
C ARG A 288 7.65 2.47 25.90
N GLY A 289 6.49 3.08 26.17
CA GLY A 289 6.40 4.40 26.82
C GLY A 289 6.73 5.58 25.91
N LEU A 290 7.03 5.36 24.63
CA LEU A 290 7.23 6.45 23.68
C LEU A 290 5.88 7.04 23.21
N PRO A 291 5.78 8.37 23.09
CA PRO A 291 4.70 9.02 22.37
C PRO A 291 4.80 8.77 20.85
N ASP A 292 3.75 9.09 20.10
CA ASP A 292 3.64 8.82 18.66
C ASP A 292 4.77 9.46 17.85
N ASP A 293 5.09 10.73 18.13
CA ASP A 293 6.21 11.45 17.54
C ASP A 293 7.56 10.83 17.89
N GLY A 294 7.73 10.36 19.13
CA GLY A 294 8.92 9.60 19.55
C GLY A 294 9.10 8.29 18.80
N ILE A 295 8.01 7.59 18.46
CA ILE A 295 8.05 6.36 17.65
C ILE A 295 8.41 6.68 16.20
N VAL A 296 7.84 7.74 15.62
CA VAL A 296 8.17 8.20 14.25
C VAL A 296 9.65 8.61 14.17
N GLU A 297 10.14 9.37 15.15
CA GLU A 297 11.55 9.79 15.22
C GLU A 297 12.47 8.57 15.33
N LEU A 298 12.15 7.60 16.18
CA LEU A 298 12.90 6.35 16.25
C LEU A 298 12.94 5.65 14.88
N LEU A 299 11.78 5.44 14.25
CA LEU A 299 11.68 4.77 12.95
C LEU A 299 12.35 5.54 11.81
N SER A 300 12.53 6.85 11.93
CA SER A 300 13.28 7.65 10.96
C SER A 300 14.73 7.16 10.80
N GLY A 301 15.31 6.59 11.85
CA GLY A 301 16.64 5.96 11.81
C GLY A 301 16.64 4.53 11.25
N TYR A 302 15.49 3.86 11.16
CA TYR A 302 15.35 2.44 10.82
C TYR A 302 14.43 2.21 9.60
N GLN A 303 14.66 2.97 8.52
CA GLN A 303 13.87 2.91 7.29
C GLN A 303 14.24 1.75 6.35
N TRP A 304 14.39 0.54 6.90
CA TRP A 304 14.56 -0.68 6.14
C TRP A 304 13.80 -1.84 6.79
N LEU A 305 12.84 -2.41 6.08
CA LEU A 305 12.05 -3.56 6.50
C LEU A 305 12.87 -4.85 6.29
N SER A 306 13.54 -5.31 7.34
CA SER A 306 14.44 -6.46 7.25
C SER A 306 13.71 -7.79 7.24
N LYS A 307 12.71 -7.95 8.10
CA LYS A 307 11.95 -9.20 8.23
C LYS A 307 10.57 -8.95 8.82
N VAL A 308 9.59 -9.72 8.37
CA VAL A 308 8.28 -9.86 9.02
C VAL A 308 8.12 -11.31 9.47
N SER A 309 7.46 -11.53 10.61
CA SER A 309 7.25 -12.86 11.17
C SER A 309 5.90 -12.96 11.87
N CYS A 310 5.22 -14.08 11.67
CA CYS A 310 3.96 -14.41 12.33
C CYS A 310 4.25 -15.26 13.57
N LEU A 311 3.96 -14.75 14.76
CA LEU A 311 4.20 -15.41 16.04
C LEU A 311 2.90 -16.00 16.58
N GLU A 312 2.94 -17.27 16.97
CA GLU A 312 1.85 -17.98 17.65
C GLU A 312 2.27 -18.30 19.10
N GLU A 313 1.29 -18.33 20.00
CA GLU A 313 1.54 -18.46 21.46
C GLU A 313 2.35 -19.70 21.87
N ALA A 314 2.37 -20.75 21.04
CA ALA A 314 3.10 -21.99 21.29
C ALA A 314 4.63 -21.86 21.21
N GLU A 315 5.17 -20.72 20.74
CA GLU A 315 6.62 -20.49 20.63
C GLU A 315 7.23 -19.75 21.83
N LYS A 316 6.41 -19.34 22.83
CA LYS A 316 6.94 -18.69 24.05
C LYS A 316 7.56 -19.65 25.07
N ASP A 317 7.33 -20.96 24.94
CA ASP A 317 7.79 -21.99 25.90
C ASP A 317 9.10 -22.71 25.50
N LEU A 318 9.76 -22.30 24.42
CA LEU A 318 11.03 -22.91 23.97
C LEU A 318 12.26 -22.00 24.11
N SER A 319 12.18 -20.94 24.92
CA SER A 319 13.32 -20.05 25.20
C SER A 319 13.48 -19.73 26.69
N LEU A 320 13.40 -20.77 27.54
CA LEU A 320 13.97 -20.75 28.89
C LEU A 320 15.36 -21.38 28.90
#